data_AF-A0AA86MBG8-F1
#
_entry.id   AF-A0AA86MBG8-F1
#
_cell.length_a   1.000
_cell.length_b   1.000
_cell.length_c   1.000
_cell.angle_alpha   90.00
_cell.angle_beta   90.00
_cell.angle_gamma   90.00
#
_symmetry.space_group_name_H-M   'P 1'
#
loop_
_entity.id
_entity.type
_entity.pdbx_description
1 polymer ?
#
loop_
_entity_poly.entity_id
_entity_poly.type
_entity_poly.pdbx_seq_one_letter_code
_entity_poly.pdbx_strand_id
1 'polypeptide(L)'
;MFNGTIPGDMRSIVLEHARQWPTGSEVHVGCSGNLTIERTLAPLGHRLHSNDVNPYSCALGWFFAGQPVPYRLKDDAREELEWLEPSLDDGAGTMATLMLGTRFLQFVGKTGRYHRRMVAATREQWPHMHAKTMAKLEAATLRLATFYPGDVREFVDQAPPGAAVVAFPPFFSGDYESMFDGIDRFFDWPAPEWPDLTEDGKDALLRGVMDRDHWLLGLHVERPELHRFVRGKVQTSNRGTPIFLYASDGPRRIVVPRQPIEQVRMPKIRPDSDLMSGEMKIHPLTGGQFSTLRSQFMSKSIKPGQPLIACGVSVGGLLVGAFALLPPKFDPACVYLMSDFPVSWSRYRRLSKLIVLAGLSKESRQLAERSLAHRMTSICTTAFSDRPNSAKYGRGIPGFKLTGRTEPAADGVHRYQLQYEGPYGERTLAEALELWRARHAGDIREQ
;
A
#
# COMPACT_ATOMS: atom_id res chain seq x y z
N MET A 1 -1.89 -6.06 -0.51
CA MET A 1 -3.06 -6.22 0.38
C MET A 1 -4.28 -6.04 -0.52
N PHE A 2 -5.32 -6.87 -0.37
CA PHE A 2 -6.55 -6.75 -1.16
C PHE A 2 -7.34 -5.52 -0.67
N ASN A 3 -7.71 -4.57 -1.55
CA ASN A 3 -8.30 -3.29 -1.12
C ASN A 3 -9.72 -3.40 -0.52
N GLY A 4 -10.40 -4.54 -0.62
CA GLY A 4 -11.65 -4.84 0.11
C GLY A 4 -11.47 -5.51 1.49
N THR A 5 -10.30 -5.38 2.11
CA THR A 5 -10.01 -5.93 3.45
C THR A 5 -9.82 -4.81 4.46
N ILE A 6 -10.63 -4.81 5.52
CA ILE A 6 -10.49 -3.85 6.61
C ILE A 6 -9.22 -4.15 7.46
N PRO A 7 -8.51 -3.13 7.97
CA PRO A 7 -7.31 -3.32 8.79
C PRO A 7 -7.51 -4.18 10.03
N GLY A 8 -6.43 -4.79 10.53
CA GLY A 8 -6.43 -5.55 11.80
C GLY A 8 -7.00 -4.74 12.97
N ASP A 9 -6.54 -3.51 13.14
CA ASP A 9 -6.99 -2.64 14.22
C ASP A 9 -8.48 -2.28 14.09
N MET A 10 -8.98 -2.09 12.86
CA MET A 10 -10.41 -1.88 12.63
C MET A 10 -11.22 -3.13 12.98
N ARG A 11 -10.76 -4.33 12.63
CA ARG A 11 -11.41 -5.60 13.03
C ARG A 11 -11.54 -5.71 14.55
N SER A 12 -10.50 -5.33 15.30
CA SER A 12 -10.55 -5.33 16.76
C SER A 12 -11.62 -4.39 17.32
N ILE A 13 -11.77 -3.20 16.73
CA ILE A 13 -12.83 -2.26 17.14
C ILE A 13 -14.20 -2.83 16.78
N VAL A 14 -14.41 -3.30 15.55
CA VAL A 14 -15.67 -3.95 15.12
C VAL A 14 -16.05 -5.09 16.07
N LEU A 15 -15.10 -5.94 16.44
CA LEU A 15 -15.31 -7.04 17.38
C LEU A 15 -15.70 -6.55 18.79
N GLU A 16 -15.09 -5.47 19.27
CA GLU A 16 -15.39 -4.88 20.58
C GLU A 16 -16.81 -4.32 20.65
N HIS A 17 -17.31 -3.72 19.56
CA HIS A 17 -18.71 -3.28 19.45
C HIS A 17 -19.67 -4.46 19.33
N ALA A 18 -19.37 -5.43 18.45
CA ALA A 18 -20.25 -6.55 18.20
C ALA A 18 -20.46 -7.47 19.42
N ARG A 19 -19.48 -7.55 20.32
CA ARG A 19 -19.60 -8.28 21.61
C ARG A 19 -20.68 -7.71 22.54
N GLN A 20 -21.12 -6.48 22.31
CA GLN A 20 -22.18 -5.83 23.10
C GLN A 20 -23.56 -6.08 22.52
N TRP A 21 -23.66 -6.64 21.31
CA TRP A 21 -24.93 -7.01 20.71
C TRP A 21 -25.47 -8.30 21.33
N PRO A 22 -26.78 -8.53 21.32
CA PRO A 22 -27.38 -9.77 21.79
C PRO A 22 -26.75 -11.00 21.13
N THR A 23 -26.47 -12.03 21.92
CA THR A 23 -25.96 -13.29 21.38
C THR A 23 -26.98 -13.90 20.42
N GLY A 24 -26.53 -14.35 19.25
CA GLY A 24 -27.40 -14.90 18.22
C GLY A 24 -28.18 -13.86 17.43
N SER A 25 -27.89 -12.56 17.56
CA SER A 25 -28.46 -11.52 16.68
C SER A 25 -28.26 -11.85 15.20
N GLU A 26 -29.26 -11.50 14.40
CA GLU A 26 -29.14 -11.35 12.96
C GLU A 26 -28.27 -10.11 12.70
N VAL A 27 -27.16 -10.28 11.98
CA VAL A 27 -26.23 -9.20 11.64
C VAL A 27 -26.15 -9.10 10.12
N HIS A 28 -26.56 -7.95 9.61
CA HIS A 28 -26.55 -7.62 8.18
C HIS A 28 -25.30 -6.78 7.86
N VAL A 29 -24.43 -7.32 7.01
CA VAL A 29 -23.18 -6.69 6.60
C VAL A 29 -23.30 -6.21 5.15
N GLY A 30 -23.39 -4.90 4.98
CA GLY A 30 -23.44 -4.23 3.68
C GLY A 30 -22.03 -3.89 3.16
N CYS A 31 -21.85 -3.99 1.84
CA CYS A 31 -20.58 -3.71 1.15
C CYS A 31 -19.43 -4.59 1.69
N SER A 32 -19.63 -5.91 1.64
CA SER A 32 -18.83 -6.93 2.34
C SER A 32 -17.37 -7.04 1.89
N GLY A 33 -17.11 -6.69 0.62
CA GLY A 33 -15.81 -6.81 -0.01
C GLY A 33 -15.22 -8.20 0.09
N ASN A 34 -14.09 -8.35 0.76
CA ASN A 34 -13.47 -9.66 0.99
C ASN A 34 -14.12 -10.45 2.14
N LEU A 35 -15.32 -10.09 2.60
CA LEU A 35 -16.02 -10.66 3.77
C LEU A 35 -15.20 -10.60 5.06
N THR A 36 -14.50 -9.49 5.27
CA THR A 36 -13.57 -9.36 6.41
C THR A 36 -14.29 -9.09 7.73
N ILE A 37 -15.42 -8.39 7.68
CA ILE A 37 -16.26 -8.11 8.85
C ILE A 37 -16.88 -9.42 9.31
N GLU A 38 -17.45 -10.19 8.39
CA GLU A 38 -18.07 -11.49 8.61
C GLU A 38 -17.11 -12.49 9.23
N ARG A 39 -15.89 -12.63 8.68
CA ARG A 39 -14.86 -13.47 9.31
C ARG A 39 -14.50 -13.02 10.72
N THR A 40 -14.62 -11.73 11.02
CA THR A 40 -14.37 -11.17 12.35
C THR A 40 -15.53 -11.48 13.30
N LEU A 41 -16.76 -11.46 12.81
CA LEU A 41 -17.98 -11.64 13.59
C LEU A 41 -18.40 -13.11 13.75
N ALA A 42 -18.04 -13.99 12.81
CA ALA A 42 -18.45 -15.40 12.82
C ALA A 42 -18.11 -16.15 14.13
N PRO A 43 -16.93 -15.94 14.77
CA PRO A 43 -16.63 -16.57 16.06
C PRO A 43 -17.55 -16.14 17.22
N LEU A 44 -18.33 -15.06 17.08
CA LEU A 44 -19.30 -14.62 18.10
C LEU A 44 -20.63 -15.39 18.05
N GLY A 45 -20.85 -16.23 17.04
CA GLY A 45 -22.07 -17.04 16.91
C GLY A 45 -23.30 -16.24 16.44
N HIS A 46 -23.11 -15.05 15.88
CA HIS A 46 -24.18 -14.30 15.22
C HIS A 46 -24.60 -14.97 13.91
N ARG A 47 -25.85 -14.72 13.51
CA ARG A 47 -26.37 -15.16 12.22
C ARG A 47 -26.06 -14.08 11.19
N LEU A 48 -25.14 -14.37 10.28
CA LEU A 48 -24.55 -13.38 9.38
C LEU A 48 -25.25 -13.36 8.02
N HIS A 49 -25.66 -12.19 7.57
CA HIS A 49 -26.21 -11.92 6.25
C HIS A 49 -25.31 -10.92 5.55
N SER A 50 -24.91 -11.19 4.32
CA SER A 50 -23.95 -10.35 3.60
C SER A 50 -24.51 -9.85 2.29
N ASN A 51 -23.96 -8.73 1.85
CA ASN A 51 -24.28 -8.10 0.59
C ASN A 51 -23.03 -7.51 -0.08
N ASP A 52 -22.96 -7.65 -1.40
CA ASP A 52 -22.06 -6.92 -2.28
C ASP A 52 -22.60 -6.97 -3.72
N VAL A 53 -21.98 -6.23 -4.61
CA VAL A 53 -22.29 -6.15 -6.05
C VAL A 53 -21.13 -6.59 -6.93
N ASN A 54 -19.90 -6.64 -6.39
CA ASN A 54 -18.70 -6.88 -7.19
C ASN A 54 -18.50 -8.38 -7.46
N PRO A 55 -17.97 -8.77 -8.64
CA PRO A 55 -17.88 -10.17 -9.06
C PRO A 55 -17.19 -11.05 -8.01
N TYR A 56 -15.99 -10.66 -7.58
CA TYR A 56 -15.25 -11.44 -6.60
C TYR A 56 -15.96 -11.55 -5.25
N SER A 57 -16.56 -10.46 -4.77
CA SER A 57 -17.31 -10.46 -3.51
C SER A 57 -18.56 -11.33 -3.61
N CYS A 58 -19.28 -11.29 -4.73
CA CYS A 58 -20.44 -12.13 -5.00
C CYS A 58 -20.08 -13.62 -5.02
N ALA A 59 -18.96 -13.98 -5.66
CA ALA A 59 -18.45 -15.34 -5.63
C ALA A 59 -18.16 -15.83 -4.20
N LEU A 60 -17.51 -15.00 -3.37
CA LEU A 60 -17.28 -15.32 -1.96
C LEU A 60 -18.60 -15.45 -1.18
N GLY A 61 -19.53 -14.53 -1.40
CA GLY A 61 -20.84 -14.51 -0.78
C GLY A 61 -21.63 -15.79 -1.06
N TRP A 62 -21.75 -16.17 -2.33
CA TRP A 62 -22.39 -17.43 -2.74
C TRP A 62 -21.70 -18.64 -2.13
N PHE A 63 -20.37 -18.71 -2.23
CA PHE A 63 -19.59 -19.82 -1.67
C PHE A 63 -19.83 -20.00 -0.16
N PHE A 64 -19.75 -18.93 0.62
CA PHE A 64 -19.95 -19.01 2.08
C PHE A 64 -21.42 -19.13 2.51
N ALA A 65 -22.36 -18.78 1.64
CA ALA A 65 -23.78 -19.07 1.81
C ALA A 65 -24.17 -20.51 1.37
N GLY A 66 -23.20 -21.31 0.89
CA GLY A 66 -23.46 -22.66 0.39
C GLY A 66 -24.23 -22.69 -0.94
N GLN A 67 -24.22 -21.60 -1.69
CA GLN A 67 -24.83 -21.47 -3.01
C GLN A 67 -23.79 -21.76 -4.11
N PRO A 68 -24.24 -22.21 -5.31
CA PRO A 68 -23.34 -22.36 -6.45
C PRO A 68 -22.61 -21.05 -6.79
N VAL A 69 -21.40 -21.16 -7.33
CA VAL A 69 -20.57 -20.05 -7.83
C VAL A 69 -20.55 -20.10 -9.37
N PRO A 70 -21.60 -19.61 -10.06
CA PRO A 70 -21.85 -19.88 -11.48
C PRO A 70 -21.01 -18.99 -12.41
N TYR A 71 -19.69 -19.16 -12.39
CA TYR A 71 -18.75 -18.46 -13.27
C TYR A 71 -18.33 -19.36 -14.43
N ARG A 72 -18.38 -18.83 -15.65
CA ARG A 72 -17.95 -19.54 -16.87
C ARG A 72 -16.95 -18.68 -17.62
N LEU A 73 -15.98 -19.29 -18.28
CA LEU A 73 -15.13 -18.55 -19.21
C LEU A 73 -15.95 -18.06 -20.39
N LYS A 74 -15.74 -16.81 -20.77
CA LYS A 74 -16.25 -16.26 -22.03
C LYS A 74 -15.59 -16.96 -23.20
N ASP A 75 -16.32 -17.09 -24.31
CA ASP A 75 -15.82 -17.80 -25.49
C ASP A 75 -14.56 -17.16 -26.09
N ASP A 76 -14.46 -15.83 -26.06
CA ASP A 76 -13.27 -15.08 -26.51
C ASP A 76 -12.07 -15.21 -25.55
N ALA A 77 -12.31 -15.59 -24.29
CA ALA A 77 -11.27 -15.81 -23.29
C ALA A 77 -10.64 -17.22 -23.38
N ARG A 78 -11.34 -18.19 -24.00
CA ARG A 78 -10.90 -19.60 -24.04
C ARG A 78 -9.55 -19.78 -24.72
N GLU A 79 -9.24 -19.02 -25.77
CA GLU A 79 -7.94 -19.09 -26.46
C GLU A 79 -6.75 -18.96 -25.50
N GLU A 80 -6.85 -18.06 -24.51
CA GLU A 80 -5.78 -17.83 -23.54
C GLU A 80 -5.97 -18.62 -22.22
N LEU A 81 -7.20 -18.98 -21.87
CA LEU A 81 -7.59 -19.41 -20.52
C LEU A 81 -8.31 -20.76 -20.41
N GLU A 82 -8.49 -21.51 -21.51
CA GLU A 82 -9.14 -22.85 -21.50
C GLU A 82 -8.57 -23.81 -20.43
N TRP A 83 -7.28 -23.68 -20.12
CA TRP A 83 -6.61 -24.49 -19.09
C TRP A 83 -7.18 -24.29 -17.67
N LEU A 84 -8.03 -23.28 -17.45
CA LEU A 84 -8.76 -23.06 -16.19
C LEU A 84 -10.06 -23.86 -16.11
N GLU A 85 -10.64 -24.32 -17.22
CA GLU A 85 -11.96 -24.98 -17.23
C GLU A 85 -12.07 -26.19 -16.30
N PRO A 86 -11.07 -27.09 -16.20
CA PRO A 86 -11.12 -28.20 -15.25
C PRO A 86 -11.19 -27.76 -13.78
N SER A 87 -10.91 -26.49 -13.50
CA SER A 87 -10.92 -25.88 -12.17
C SER A 87 -12.22 -25.14 -11.85
N LEU A 88 -13.23 -25.16 -12.75
CA LEU A 88 -14.52 -24.48 -12.57
C LEU A 88 -15.61 -25.49 -12.23
N ASP A 89 -15.92 -25.64 -10.94
CA ASP A 89 -16.78 -26.68 -10.35
C ASP A 89 -18.03 -26.14 -9.64
N ASP A 90 -18.34 -24.85 -9.82
CA ASP A 90 -19.37 -24.09 -9.09
C ASP A 90 -19.21 -24.06 -7.56
N GLY A 91 -18.06 -24.47 -7.03
CA GLY A 91 -17.78 -24.55 -5.61
C GLY A 91 -16.39 -24.02 -5.26
N ALA A 92 -15.65 -24.82 -4.48
CA ALA A 92 -14.33 -24.44 -3.98
C ALA A 92 -13.31 -24.27 -5.11
N GLY A 93 -13.40 -25.07 -6.17
CA GLY A 93 -12.54 -24.96 -7.35
C GLY A 93 -12.75 -23.64 -8.08
N THR A 94 -13.99 -23.28 -8.39
CA THR A 94 -14.31 -21.99 -9.03
C THR A 94 -13.85 -20.83 -8.16
N MET A 95 -14.17 -20.85 -6.86
CA MET A 95 -13.76 -19.78 -5.95
C MET A 95 -12.23 -19.66 -5.86
N ALA A 96 -11.50 -20.77 -5.77
CA ALA A 96 -10.03 -20.78 -5.79
C ALA A 96 -9.48 -20.18 -7.09
N THR A 97 -10.10 -20.50 -8.22
CA THR A 97 -9.75 -19.97 -9.54
C THR A 97 -9.89 -18.44 -9.56
N LEU A 98 -11.02 -17.90 -9.10
CA LEU A 98 -11.28 -16.46 -9.05
C LEU A 98 -10.33 -15.75 -8.08
N MET A 99 -10.06 -16.33 -6.90
CA MET A 99 -9.08 -15.80 -5.93
C MET A 99 -7.68 -15.66 -6.54
N LEU A 100 -7.20 -16.69 -7.23
CA LEU A 100 -5.92 -16.64 -7.92
C LEU A 100 -5.98 -15.66 -9.11
N GLY A 101 -7.11 -15.60 -9.80
CA GLY A 101 -7.41 -14.70 -10.91
C GLY A 101 -7.13 -13.23 -10.60
N THR A 102 -7.48 -12.77 -9.39
CA THR A 102 -7.19 -11.40 -8.92
C THR A 102 -5.70 -11.01 -9.00
N ARG A 103 -4.79 -11.99 -9.11
CA ARG A 103 -3.34 -11.76 -9.15
C ARG A 103 -2.76 -11.80 -10.56
N PHE A 104 -3.35 -12.54 -11.50
CA PHE A 104 -2.75 -12.77 -12.82
C PHE A 104 -3.60 -12.32 -14.01
N LEU A 105 -4.93 -12.23 -13.90
CA LEU A 105 -5.80 -11.89 -15.04
C LEU A 105 -5.45 -10.52 -15.64
N GLN A 106 -4.98 -9.58 -14.82
CA GLN A 106 -4.48 -8.26 -15.26
C GLN A 106 -3.30 -8.32 -16.25
N PHE A 107 -2.66 -9.48 -16.42
CA PHE A 107 -1.53 -9.69 -17.34
C PHE A 107 -1.92 -10.41 -18.63
N VAL A 108 -3.11 -11.01 -18.69
CA VAL A 108 -3.63 -11.78 -19.83
C VAL A 108 -3.92 -10.82 -21.00
N GLY A 109 -3.51 -11.20 -22.22
CA GLY A 109 -3.56 -10.36 -23.42
C GLY A 109 -2.54 -9.22 -23.51
N LYS A 110 -1.64 -9.02 -22.53
CA LYS A 110 -0.62 -7.93 -22.59
C LYS A 110 0.67 -8.38 -23.30
N THR A 111 1.22 -7.53 -24.17
CA THR A 111 2.31 -7.88 -25.11
C THR A 111 3.76 -7.81 -24.56
N GLY A 112 3.95 -7.53 -23.27
CA GLY A 112 5.28 -7.39 -22.65
C GLY A 112 5.93 -8.72 -22.22
N ARG A 113 7.27 -8.81 -22.27
CA ARG A 113 8.04 -9.99 -21.78
C ARG A 113 7.73 -10.30 -20.31
N TYR A 114 7.61 -9.26 -19.48
CA TYR A 114 7.24 -9.41 -18.07
C TYR A 114 5.85 -10.04 -17.92
N HIS A 115 4.83 -9.51 -18.58
CA HIS A 115 3.44 -10.00 -18.49
C HIS A 115 3.31 -11.46 -18.94
N ARG A 116 3.92 -11.81 -20.08
CA ARG A 116 3.96 -13.19 -20.58
C ARG A 116 4.62 -14.16 -19.58
N ARG A 117 5.70 -13.75 -18.92
CA ARG A 117 6.34 -14.55 -17.86
C ARG A 117 5.43 -14.75 -16.66
N MET A 118 4.67 -13.73 -16.26
CA MET A 118 3.74 -13.83 -15.13
C MET A 118 2.61 -14.84 -15.41
N VAL A 119 2.03 -14.80 -16.61
CA VAL A 119 0.98 -15.76 -17.02
C VAL A 119 1.55 -17.17 -17.14
N ALA A 120 2.69 -17.34 -17.84
CA ALA A 120 3.32 -18.65 -18.00
C ALA A 120 3.69 -19.30 -16.67
N ALA A 121 4.32 -18.55 -15.75
CA ALA A 121 4.68 -19.05 -14.43
C ALA A 121 3.45 -19.42 -13.58
N THR A 122 2.34 -18.69 -13.74
CA THR A 122 1.07 -19.01 -13.08
C THR A 122 0.51 -20.32 -13.59
N ARG A 123 0.47 -20.51 -14.92
CA ARG A 123 -0.02 -21.74 -15.56
C ARG A 123 0.79 -22.97 -15.15
N GLU A 124 2.12 -22.85 -15.14
CA GLU A 124 3.03 -23.94 -14.74
C GLU A 124 2.79 -24.38 -13.28
N GLN A 125 2.51 -23.43 -12.38
CA GLN A 125 2.30 -23.69 -10.96
C GLN A 125 0.83 -23.97 -10.60
N TRP A 126 -0.08 -23.92 -11.57
CA TRP A 126 -1.51 -23.91 -11.32
C TRP A 126 -2.01 -25.09 -10.48
N PRO A 127 -1.69 -26.37 -10.80
CA PRO A 127 -2.22 -27.50 -10.05
C PRO A 127 -1.92 -27.41 -8.55
N HIS A 128 -0.71 -26.97 -8.20
CA HIS A 128 -0.30 -26.81 -6.81
C HIS A 128 -0.99 -25.61 -6.14
N MET A 129 -0.99 -24.45 -6.80
CA MET A 129 -1.58 -23.23 -6.22
C MET A 129 -3.08 -23.36 -6.04
N HIS A 130 -3.76 -23.94 -7.02
CA HIS A 130 -5.21 -24.13 -7.03
C HIS A 130 -5.63 -25.11 -5.94
N ALA A 131 -5.06 -26.31 -5.89
CA ALA A 131 -5.34 -27.30 -4.84
C ALA A 131 -5.07 -26.76 -3.44
N LYS A 132 -3.95 -26.02 -3.25
CA LYS A 132 -3.63 -25.38 -1.97
C LYS A 132 -4.64 -24.29 -1.59
N THR A 133 -5.22 -23.59 -2.56
CA THR A 133 -6.22 -22.55 -2.32
C THR A 133 -7.57 -23.16 -2.01
N MET A 134 -7.98 -24.21 -2.74
CA MET A 134 -9.18 -25.01 -2.44
C MET A 134 -9.15 -25.55 -1.01
N ALA A 135 -8.06 -26.21 -0.61
CA ALA A 135 -7.93 -26.77 0.73
C ALA A 135 -8.09 -25.71 1.84
N LYS A 136 -7.67 -24.46 1.58
CA LYS A 136 -7.88 -23.35 2.53
C LYS A 136 -9.32 -22.86 2.57
N LEU A 137 -10.02 -22.87 1.44
CA LEU A 137 -11.43 -22.51 1.35
C LEU A 137 -12.31 -23.55 2.06
N GLU A 138 -12.04 -24.83 1.85
CA GLU A 138 -12.74 -25.94 2.49
C GLU A 138 -12.52 -25.94 4.01
N ALA A 139 -11.31 -25.62 4.47
CA ALA A 139 -10.99 -25.48 5.89
C ALA A 139 -11.56 -24.21 6.54
N ALA A 140 -12.11 -23.26 5.76
CA ALA A 140 -12.67 -22.03 6.30
C ALA A 140 -13.96 -22.32 7.07
N THR A 141 -14.09 -21.74 8.25
CA THR A 141 -15.22 -21.96 9.17
C THR A 141 -16.35 -20.95 9.00
N LEU A 142 -16.14 -19.86 8.25
CA LEU A 142 -17.18 -18.87 7.99
C LEU A 142 -18.36 -19.54 7.27
N ARG A 143 -19.57 -19.27 7.73
CA ARG A 143 -20.82 -19.60 7.04
C ARG A 143 -21.73 -18.39 7.11
N LEU A 144 -22.37 -18.07 5.98
CA LEU A 144 -23.39 -17.04 5.89
C LEU A 144 -24.77 -17.70 5.96
N ALA A 145 -25.71 -17.05 6.62
CA ALA A 145 -27.11 -17.46 6.60
C ALA A 145 -27.74 -17.14 5.24
N THR A 146 -27.47 -15.95 4.71
CA THR A 146 -27.86 -15.56 3.35
C THR A 146 -26.80 -14.65 2.74
N PHE A 147 -26.76 -14.63 1.41
CA PHE A 147 -26.04 -13.63 0.64
C PHE A 147 -26.98 -12.99 -0.37
N TYR A 148 -26.94 -11.66 -0.48
CA TYR A 148 -27.74 -10.90 -1.43
C TYR A 148 -26.81 -10.16 -2.42
N PRO A 149 -26.76 -10.59 -3.69
CA PRO A 149 -26.02 -9.91 -4.75
C PRO A 149 -26.87 -8.76 -5.31
N GLY A 150 -26.65 -7.52 -4.86
CA GLY A 150 -27.50 -6.40 -5.26
C GLY A 150 -27.24 -5.11 -4.48
N ASP A 151 -28.13 -4.12 -4.64
CA ASP A 151 -27.96 -2.82 -3.99
C ASP A 151 -27.99 -2.94 -2.46
N VAL A 152 -26.98 -2.38 -1.81
CA VAL A 152 -26.87 -2.36 -0.34
C VAL A 152 -28.05 -1.64 0.33
N ARG A 153 -28.67 -0.66 -0.34
CA ARG A 153 -29.84 0.07 0.18
C ARG A 153 -31.03 -0.88 0.33
N GLU A 154 -31.35 -1.63 -0.73
CA GLU A 154 -32.41 -2.64 -0.70
C GLU A 154 -32.12 -3.72 0.35
N PHE A 155 -30.86 -4.16 0.44
CA PHE A 155 -30.43 -5.12 1.45
C PHE A 155 -30.65 -4.63 2.89
N VAL A 156 -30.31 -3.37 3.16
CA VAL A 156 -30.52 -2.76 4.47
C VAL A 156 -32.02 -2.61 4.74
N ASP A 157 -32.81 -2.16 3.77
CA ASP A 157 -34.27 -2.01 3.93
C ASP A 157 -34.98 -3.35 4.22
N GLN A 158 -34.47 -4.46 3.67
CA GLN A 158 -34.98 -5.81 3.93
C GLN A 158 -34.57 -6.37 5.30
N ALA A 159 -33.57 -5.78 5.97
CA ALA A 159 -33.12 -6.26 7.27
C ALA A 159 -34.21 -6.02 8.33
N PRO A 160 -34.51 -6.99 9.22
CA PRO A 160 -35.49 -6.80 10.29
C PRO A 160 -35.16 -5.60 11.21
N PRO A 161 -36.15 -4.89 11.77
CA PRO A 161 -35.89 -3.70 12.62
C PRO A 161 -34.94 -3.96 13.79
N GLY A 162 -35.02 -5.13 14.43
CA GLY A 162 -34.15 -5.53 15.54
C GLY A 162 -32.81 -6.14 15.13
N ALA A 163 -32.51 -6.23 13.83
CA ALA A 163 -31.23 -6.74 13.35
C ALA A 163 -30.13 -5.68 13.50
N ALA A 164 -28.92 -6.14 13.80
CA ALA A 164 -27.76 -5.26 13.79
C ALA A 164 -27.28 -5.04 12.36
N VAL A 165 -26.85 -3.82 12.03
CA VAL A 165 -26.38 -3.49 10.67
C VAL A 165 -24.96 -2.94 10.71
N VAL A 166 -24.08 -3.51 9.89
CA VAL A 166 -22.71 -3.03 9.70
C VAL A 166 -22.50 -2.69 8.24
N ALA A 167 -21.95 -1.53 7.93
CA ALA A 167 -21.60 -1.21 6.55
C ALA A 167 -20.25 -0.49 6.44
N PHE A 168 -19.52 -0.83 5.38
CA PHE A 168 -18.28 -0.16 4.99
C PHE A 168 -18.35 0.28 3.52
N PRO A 169 -19.20 1.27 3.19
CA PRO A 169 -19.45 1.62 1.81
C PRO A 169 -18.23 2.33 1.18
N PRO A 170 -17.85 1.97 -0.05
CA PRO A 170 -16.76 2.62 -0.76
C PRO A 170 -17.24 3.98 -1.32
N PHE A 171 -17.17 5.04 -0.52
CA PHE A 171 -17.56 6.39 -0.97
C PHE A 171 -16.51 7.08 -1.88
N PHE A 172 -15.62 6.33 -2.52
CA PHE A 172 -14.70 6.83 -3.55
C PHE A 172 -14.83 6.02 -4.83
N SER A 173 -14.78 6.72 -5.97
CA SER A 173 -14.87 6.15 -7.32
C SER A 173 -13.53 5.60 -7.83
N GLY A 174 -13.56 4.51 -8.62
CA GLY A 174 -12.51 4.12 -9.57
C GLY A 174 -11.52 3.04 -9.11
N ASP A 175 -11.04 3.05 -7.86
CA ASP A 175 -10.00 2.10 -7.43
C ASP A 175 -10.56 0.70 -7.13
N TYR A 176 -11.84 0.57 -6.76
CA TYR A 176 -12.44 -0.70 -6.37
C TYR A 176 -12.91 -1.53 -7.58
N GLU A 177 -13.50 -0.87 -8.57
CA GLU A 177 -14.00 -1.52 -9.81
C GLU A 177 -12.85 -2.10 -10.63
N SER A 178 -11.77 -1.32 -10.81
CA SER A 178 -10.59 -1.73 -11.58
C SER A 178 -9.90 -3.00 -11.09
N MET A 179 -10.10 -3.36 -9.82
CA MET A 179 -9.49 -4.55 -9.22
C MET A 179 -10.09 -5.85 -9.75
N PHE A 180 -11.31 -5.81 -10.26
CA PHE A 180 -12.02 -6.99 -10.73
C PHE A 180 -12.33 -6.96 -12.22
N ASP A 181 -11.91 -5.93 -12.96
CA ASP A 181 -11.95 -5.86 -14.42
C ASP A 181 -11.45 -7.15 -15.08
N GLY A 182 -10.43 -7.79 -14.50
CA GLY A 182 -9.94 -9.07 -14.99
C GLY A 182 -11.02 -10.17 -14.94
N ILE A 183 -11.79 -10.26 -13.86
CA ILE A 183 -12.86 -11.25 -13.75
C ILE A 183 -13.99 -10.91 -14.74
N ASP A 184 -14.47 -9.67 -14.75
CA ASP A 184 -15.54 -9.25 -15.66
C ASP A 184 -15.15 -9.38 -17.13
N ARG A 185 -13.88 -9.15 -17.46
CA ARG A 185 -13.37 -9.30 -18.82
C ARG A 185 -13.38 -10.75 -19.30
N PHE A 186 -13.06 -11.71 -18.44
CA PHE A 186 -12.79 -13.09 -18.87
C PHE A 186 -13.86 -14.11 -18.48
N PHE A 187 -14.79 -13.74 -17.58
CA PHE A 187 -15.83 -14.63 -17.11
C PHE A 187 -17.24 -14.07 -17.31
N ASP A 188 -18.16 -14.93 -17.71
CA ASP A 188 -19.59 -14.72 -17.58
C ASP A 188 -20.05 -15.14 -16.19
N TRP A 189 -20.88 -14.31 -15.57
CA TRP A 189 -21.44 -14.52 -14.25
C TRP A 189 -22.75 -13.73 -14.10
N PRO A 190 -23.64 -14.09 -13.16
CA PRO A 190 -24.91 -13.40 -12.97
C PRO A 190 -24.68 -12.08 -12.20
N ALA A 191 -24.15 -11.09 -12.92
CA ALA A 191 -23.97 -9.74 -12.40
C ALA A 191 -25.32 -9.14 -12.01
N PRO A 192 -25.46 -8.59 -10.79
CA PRO A 192 -26.69 -7.92 -10.43
C PRO A 192 -26.86 -6.62 -11.23
N GLU A 193 -28.08 -6.11 -11.28
CA GLU A 193 -28.33 -4.74 -11.74
C GLU A 193 -28.55 -3.87 -10.50
N TRP A 194 -27.88 -2.72 -10.43
CA TRP A 194 -28.06 -1.78 -9.33
C TRP A 194 -27.92 -0.34 -9.84
N PRO A 195 -28.67 0.61 -9.25
CA PRO A 195 -28.55 2.01 -9.62
C PRO A 195 -27.26 2.64 -9.08
N ASP A 196 -26.79 3.67 -9.79
CA ASP A 196 -25.64 4.46 -9.34
C ASP A 196 -25.84 5.00 -7.91
N LEU A 197 -24.75 5.03 -7.14
CA LEU A 197 -24.75 5.55 -5.78
C LEU A 197 -24.58 7.08 -5.80
N THR A 198 -25.69 7.78 -6.02
CA THR A 198 -25.78 9.25 -5.91
C THR A 198 -25.55 9.73 -4.47
N GLU A 199 -25.31 11.04 -4.26
CA GLU A 199 -25.20 11.59 -2.89
C GLU A 199 -26.48 11.33 -2.06
N ASP A 200 -27.66 11.50 -2.66
CA ASP A 200 -28.94 11.16 -2.01
C ASP A 200 -29.01 9.68 -1.63
N GLY A 201 -28.46 8.80 -2.49
CA GLY A 201 -28.32 7.38 -2.22
C GLY A 201 -27.39 7.07 -1.05
N LYS A 202 -26.27 7.79 -0.92
CA LYS A 202 -25.37 7.68 0.23
C LYS A 202 -26.07 8.08 1.52
N ASP A 203 -26.80 9.19 1.51
CA ASP A 203 -27.53 9.67 2.66
C ASP A 203 -28.67 8.74 3.07
N ALA A 204 -29.38 8.15 2.09
CA ALA A 204 -30.39 7.13 2.34
C ALA A 204 -29.78 5.88 3.00
N LEU A 205 -28.64 5.40 2.51
CA LEU A 205 -27.92 4.28 3.12
C LEU A 205 -27.50 4.59 4.56
N LEU A 206 -26.89 5.76 4.81
CA LEU A 206 -26.49 6.16 6.15
C LEU A 206 -27.68 6.18 7.11
N ARG A 207 -28.82 6.74 6.67
CA ARG A 207 -30.07 6.75 7.45
C ARG A 207 -30.58 5.34 7.74
N GLY A 208 -30.68 4.47 6.73
CA GLY A 208 -31.18 3.10 6.91
C GLY A 208 -30.33 2.25 7.86
N VAL A 209 -29.00 2.46 7.85
CA VAL A 209 -28.08 1.82 8.81
C VAL A 209 -28.26 2.40 10.21
N MET A 210 -28.39 3.72 10.34
CA MET A 210 -28.46 4.41 11.63
C MET A 210 -29.82 4.28 12.34
N ASP A 211 -30.86 3.83 11.64
CA ASP A 211 -32.20 3.59 12.18
C ASP A 211 -32.30 2.32 13.06
N ARG A 212 -31.20 1.58 13.21
CA ARG A 212 -31.15 0.35 14.02
C ARG A 212 -30.73 0.62 15.45
N ASP A 213 -31.11 -0.26 16.37
CA ASP A 213 -30.62 -0.19 17.76
C ASP A 213 -29.11 -0.44 17.83
N HIS A 214 -28.62 -1.34 16.98
CA HIS A 214 -27.22 -1.74 16.90
C HIS A 214 -26.70 -1.55 15.49
N TRP A 215 -25.89 -0.52 15.30
CA TRP A 215 -25.23 -0.27 14.03
C TRP A 215 -23.78 0.16 14.15
N LEU A 216 -23.01 -0.11 13.09
CA LEU A 216 -21.64 0.35 12.89
C LEU A 216 -21.39 0.73 11.43
N LEU A 217 -20.82 1.92 11.22
CA LEU A 217 -20.45 2.46 9.92
C LEU A 217 -18.96 2.77 9.89
N GLY A 218 -18.25 2.28 8.89
CA GLY A 218 -16.89 2.74 8.61
C GLY A 218 -16.86 3.61 7.36
N LEU A 219 -16.22 4.77 7.45
CA LEU A 219 -16.04 5.69 6.33
C LEU A 219 -14.61 6.17 6.30
N HIS A 220 -14.06 6.35 5.10
CA HIS A 220 -12.74 6.92 4.90
C HIS A 220 -12.75 8.46 4.81
N VAL A 221 -13.94 9.07 4.86
CA VAL A 221 -14.13 10.52 4.94
C VAL A 221 -14.83 10.82 6.26
N GLU A 222 -14.33 11.83 6.96
CA GLU A 222 -14.98 12.34 8.16
C GLU A 222 -16.31 13.01 7.78
N ARG A 223 -17.39 12.71 8.50
CA ARG A 223 -18.71 13.30 8.35
C ARG A 223 -19.01 14.13 9.60
N PRO A 224 -18.81 15.48 9.56
CA PRO A 224 -18.99 16.34 10.73
C PRO A 224 -20.36 16.17 11.41
N GLU A 225 -21.41 15.95 10.62
CA GLU A 225 -22.79 15.70 11.06
C GLU A 225 -22.93 14.40 11.89
N LEU A 226 -22.03 13.44 11.73
CA LEU A 226 -21.99 12.19 12.49
C LEU A 226 -21.02 12.22 13.67
N HIS A 227 -20.39 13.36 13.96
CA HIS A 227 -19.31 13.45 14.98
C HIS A 227 -19.71 12.89 16.36
N ARG A 228 -20.96 13.07 16.78
CA ARG A 228 -21.48 12.52 18.05
C ARG A 228 -21.43 10.98 18.14
N PHE A 229 -21.45 10.31 16.99
CA PHE A 229 -21.41 8.86 16.85
C PHE A 229 -20.01 8.30 16.63
N VAL A 230 -18.96 9.14 16.56
CA VAL A 230 -17.59 8.64 16.38
C VAL A 230 -17.22 7.75 17.55
N ARG A 231 -16.81 6.52 17.23
CA ARG A 231 -16.33 5.50 18.18
C ARG A 231 -14.94 4.97 17.82
N GLY A 232 -14.51 5.13 16.57
CA GLY A 232 -13.17 4.72 16.16
C GLY A 232 -12.52 5.69 15.19
N LYS A 233 -11.20 5.83 15.29
CA LYS A 233 -10.35 6.38 14.23
C LYS A 233 -9.15 5.46 14.05
N VAL A 234 -9.01 4.88 12.87
CA VAL A 234 -7.91 3.95 12.54
C VAL A 234 -7.07 4.53 11.41
N GLN A 235 -5.77 4.66 11.66
CA GLN A 235 -4.78 5.02 10.66
C GLN A 235 -3.60 4.07 10.79
N THR A 236 -3.40 3.22 9.78
CA THR A 236 -2.41 2.12 9.84
C THR A 236 -0.98 2.56 9.50
N SER A 237 -0.83 3.70 8.83
CA SER A 237 0.47 4.26 8.47
C SER A 237 0.40 5.77 8.46
N ASN A 238 1.56 6.44 8.63
CA ASN A 238 1.64 7.92 8.66
C ASN A 238 1.02 8.60 7.42
N ARG A 239 0.84 7.85 6.33
CA ARG A 239 0.26 8.33 5.07
C ARG A 239 -1.04 7.64 4.69
N GLY A 240 -1.54 6.72 5.50
CA GLY A 240 -2.78 6.01 5.22
C GLY A 240 -3.96 6.95 5.38
N THR A 241 -4.93 6.87 4.48
CA THR A 241 -6.24 7.51 4.66
C THR A 241 -6.86 6.97 5.95
N PRO A 242 -7.21 7.84 6.92
CA PRO A 242 -7.85 7.39 8.14
C PRO A 242 -9.21 6.76 7.83
N ILE A 243 -9.58 5.78 8.63
CA ILE A 243 -10.93 5.21 8.67
C ILE A 243 -11.60 5.71 9.93
N PHE A 244 -12.73 6.38 9.79
CA PHE A 244 -13.60 6.80 10.86
C PHE A 244 -14.69 5.74 11.05
N LEU A 245 -14.84 5.26 12.29
CA LEU A 245 -15.88 4.32 12.68
C LEU A 245 -16.91 5.07 13.52
N TYR A 246 -18.16 4.99 13.08
CA TYR A 246 -19.33 5.52 13.76
C TYR A 246 -20.15 4.33 14.26
N ALA A 247 -20.73 4.43 15.46
CA ALA A 247 -21.63 3.42 15.96
C ALA A 247 -22.68 4.03 16.89
N SER A 248 -23.81 3.33 17.00
CA SER A 248 -24.90 3.57 17.96
C SER A 248 -24.37 3.80 19.38
N ASP A 249 -23.60 2.85 19.90
CA ASP A 249 -22.96 2.91 21.21
C ASP A 249 -21.61 2.18 21.24
N GLY A 250 -20.91 2.24 22.37
CA GLY A 250 -19.70 1.49 22.68
C GLY A 250 -18.49 2.37 22.98
N PRO A 251 -17.32 1.75 23.23
CA PRO A 251 -16.12 2.46 23.61
C PRO A 251 -15.54 3.30 22.47
N ARG A 252 -14.76 4.33 22.85
CA ARG A 252 -14.00 5.14 21.90
C ARG A 252 -12.57 4.64 21.78
N ARG A 253 -12.09 4.48 20.54
CA ARG A 253 -10.76 3.98 20.21
C ARG A 253 -10.07 4.86 19.18
N ILE A 254 -8.79 5.14 19.40
CA ILE A 254 -7.94 5.82 18.44
C ILE A 254 -6.72 4.95 18.20
N VAL A 255 -6.50 4.59 16.95
CA VAL A 255 -5.33 3.86 16.49
C VAL A 255 -4.63 4.74 15.47
N VAL A 256 -3.45 5.20 15.84
CA VAL A 256 -2.60 6.03 15.00
C VAL A 256 -1.23 5.39 14.88
N PRO A 257 -0.56 5.56 13.73
CA PRO A 257 0.74 4.98 13.51
C PRO A 257 1.73 5.61 14.49
N ARG A 258 2.45 4.77 15.23
CA ARG A 258 3.59 5.22 16.04
C ARG A 258 4.86 5.02 15.24
N GLN A 259 5.56 6.10 14.93
CA GLN A 259 6.89 6.01 14.35
C GLN A 259 7.90 5.78 15.47
N PRO A 260 8.59 4.61 15.53
CA PRO A 260 9.64 4.40 16.50
C PRO A 260 10.78 5.40 16.25
N ILE A 261 11.35 5.93 17.33
CA ILE A 261 12.54 6.78 17.31
C ILE A 261 13.60 6.16 18.19
N GLU A 262 14.86 6.26 17.78
CA GLU A 262 16.01 5.71 18.48
C GLU A 262 17.18 6.68 18.34
N GLN A 263 17.96 6.84 19.42
CA GLN A 263 19.09 7.75 19.44
C GLN A 263 20.21 7.26 18.51
N VAL A 264 20.73 8.17 17.68
CA VAL A 264 22.00 7.96 16.95
C VAL A 264 23.15 8.49 17.80
N ARG A 265 23.98 7.58 18.31
CA ARG A 265 25.10 7.92 19.22
C ARG A 265 26.33 8.51 18.51
N MET A 266 26.41 8.37 17.19
CA MET A 266 27.53 8.92 16.41
C MET A 266 27.54 10.45 16.49
N PRO A 267 28.69 11.08 16.78
CA PRO A 267 28.81 12.54 16.76
C PRO A 267 28.41 13.10 15.39
N LYS A 268 27.59 14.14 15.38
CA LYS A 268 27.16 14.81 14.13
C LYS A 268 28.17 15.88 13.74
N ILE A 269 28.26 16.15 12.44
CA ILE A 269 29.03 17.27 11.91
C ILE A 269 28.62 18.60 12.57
N ARG A 270 29.60 19.45 12.82
CA ARG A 270 29.45 20.81 13.36
C ARG A 270 29.82 21.85 12.28
N PRO A 271 29.41 23.13 12.44
CA PRO A 271 29.73 24.18 11.48
C PRO A 271 31.22 24.30 11.15
N ASP A 272 32.10 24.15 12.15
CA ASP A 272 33.56 24.26 12.07
C ASP A 272 34.26 22.96 11.64
N SER A 273 33.52 21.86 11.50
CA SER A 273 34.11 20.56 11.16
C SER A 273 34.76 20.57 9.78
N ASP A 274 35.99 20.05 9.74
CA ASP A 274 36.72 19.86 8.49
C ASP A 274 36.52 18.45 7.94
N LEU A 275 36.13 18.37 6.67
CA LEU A 275 35.96 17.11 5.93
C LEU A 275 37.09 16.85 4.92
N MET A 276 38.13 17.69 4.91
CA MET A 276 39.29 17.52 4.01
C MET A 276 40.20 16.35 4.41
N SER A 277 40.09 15.85 5.64
CA SER A 277 40.79 14.66 6.13
C SER A 277 39.80 13.56 6.57
N GLY A 278 40.30 12.34 6.74
CA GLY A 278 39.52 11.18 7.16
C GLY A 278 38.81 10.43 6.03
N GLU A 279 38.27 9.26 6.39
CA GLU A 279 37.63 8.30 5.48
C GLU A 279 36.11 8.42 5.52
N MET A 280 35.46 8.24 4.36
CA MET A 280 33.99 8.12 4.27
C MET A 280 33.53 6.68 4.52
N LYS A 281 32.54 6.50 5.40
CA LYS A 281 31.94 5.20 5.72
C LYS A 281 30.41 5.25 5.67
N ILE A 282 29.81 4.10 5.34
CA ILE A 282 28.37 3.87 5.39
C ILE A 282 28.05 2.99 6.61
N HIS A 283 27.03 3.39 7.37
CA HIS A 283 26.56 2.68 8.56
C HIS A 283 25.08 2.32 8.39
N PRO A 284 24.71 1.04 8.32
CA PRO A 284 23.30 0.65 8.37
C PRO A 284 22.61 1.21 9.61
N LEU A 285 21.44 1.81 9.44
CA LEU A 285 20.64 2.38 10.52
C LEU A 285 19.42 1.50 10.79
N THR A 286 19.01 1.43 12.05
CA THR A 286 17.69 0.92 12.38
C THR A 286 16.60 1.85 11.83
N GLY A 287 15.37 1.33 11.68
CA GLY A 287 14.22 2.16 11.31
C GLY A 287 13.98 3.33 12.27
N GLY A 288 14.26 3.15 13.57
CA GLY A 288 14.14 4.18 14.60
C GLY A 288 15.24 5.25 14.51
N GLN A 289 16.47 4.85 14.24
CA GLN A 289 17.59 5.77 14.05
C GLN A 289 17.39 6.65 12.81
N PHE A 290 17.03 6.03 11.67
CA PHE A 290 16.73 6.78 10.46
C PHE A 290 15.53 7.72 10.64
N SER A 291 14.48 7.23 11.30
CA SER A 291 13.32 8.05 11.67
C SER A 291 13.70 9.29 12.47
N THR A 292 14.62 9.14 13.42
CA THR A 292 15.13 10.24 14.26
C THR A 292 15.88 11.28 13.45
N LEU A 293 16.83 10.86 12.59
CA LEU A 293 17.58 11.79 11.73
C LEU A 293 16.67 12.51 10.74
N ARG A 294 15.72 11.77 10.16
CA ARG A 294 14.76 12.30 9.20
C ARG A 294 13.88 13.37 9.84
N SER A 295 13.33 13.12 11.03
CA SER A 295 12.50 14.10 11.74
C SER A 295 13.27 15.36 12.15
N GLN A 296 14.59 15.27 12.33
CA GLN A 296 15.44 16.41 12.69
C GLN A 296 15.88 17.24 11.48
N PHE A 297 16.19 16.61 10.34
CA PHE A 297 16.96 17.26 9.27
C PHE A 297 16.30 17.22 7.88
N MET A 298 15.29 16.38 7.66
CA MET A 298 14.59 16.34 6.37
C MET A 298 13.50 17.42 6.31
N SER A 299 13.23 17.94 5.11
CA SER A 299 12.14 18.90 4.91
C SER A 299 10.80 18.34 5.37
N LYS A 300 10.00 19.17 6.05
CA LYS A 300 8.63 18.86 6.49
C LYS A 300 7.68 18.56 5.31
N SER A 301 7.98 19.08 4.12
CA SER A 301 7.19 18.84 2.91
C SER A 301 7.41 17.44 2.31
N ILE A 302 8.51 16.77 2.63
CA ILE A 302 8.79 15.43 2.13
C ILE A 302 8.04 14.43 2.99
N LYS A 303 7.02 13.79 2.39
CA LYS A 303 6.24 12.77 3.08
C LYS A 303 7.18 11.63 3.55
N PRO A 304 7.03 11.05 4.75
CA PRO A 304 7.92 9.98 5.24
C PRO A 304 7.64 8.60 4.61
N GLY A 305 8.62 7.96 3.95
CA GLY A 305 8.50 6.58 3.40
C GLY A 305 9.15 5.51 4.29
N GLN A 306 8.81 4.23 4.10
CA GLN A 306 9.52 3.13 4.76
C GLN A 306 10.57 2.54 3.81
N PRO A 307 11.87 2.69 4.09
CA PRO A 307 12.91 2.18 3.22
C PRO A 307 13.15 0.68 3.40
N LEU A 308 13.72 0.05 2.37
CA LEU A 308 14.33 -1.27 2.46
C LEU A 308 15.62 -1.21 3.29
N ILE A 309 16.48 -0.25 2.96
CA ILE A 309 17.76 0.00 3.62
C ILE A 309 17.84 1.48 3.97
N ALA A 310 18.23 1.80 5.20
CA ALA A 310 18.60 3.13 5.61
C ALA A 310 20.04 3.15 6.10
N CYS A 311 20.79 4.18 5.72
CA CYS A 311 22.21 4.29 5.96
C CYS A 311 22.58 5.69 6.46
N GLY A 312 23.42 5.76 7.49
CA GLY A 312 24.15 6.96 7.88
C GLY A 312 25.47 7.04 7.12
N VAL A 313 25.89 8.25 6.75
CA VAL A 313 27.17 8.52 6.09
C VAL A 313 28.04 9.28 7.07
N SER A 314 29.25 8.78 7.33
CA SER A 314 30.23 9.46 8.18
C SER A 314 31.50 9.80 7.42
N VAL A 315 32.15 10.91 7.77
CA VAL A 315 33.52 11.24 7.33
C VAL A 315 34.35 11.55 8.56
N GLY A 316 35.51 10.90 8.71
CA GLY A 316 36.38 11.13 9.87
C GLY A 316 35.71 10.84 11.22
N GLY A 317 34.76 9.89 11.26
CA GLY A 317 34.00 9.54 12.47
C GLY A 317 32.82 10.47 12.78
N LEU A 318 32.60 11.52 12.00
CA LEU A 318 31.46 12.43 12.16
C LEU A 318 30.34 12.04 11.19
N LEU A 319 29.10 11.93 11.68
CA LEU A 319 27.92 11.74 10.86
C LEU A 319 27.63 13.01 10.05
N VAL A 320 27.68 12.90 8.72
CA VAL A 320 27.51 14.02 7.79
C VAL A 320 26.19 13.97 7.02
N GLY A 321 25.55 12.81 6.93
CA GLY A 321 24.23 12.68 6.33
C GLY A 321 23.61 11.30 6.47
N ALA A 322 22.48 11.10 5.82
CA ALA A 322 21.84 9.80 5.69
C ALA A 322 21.19 9.65 4.32
N PHE A 323 21.13 8.42 3.82
CA PHE A 323 20.34 8.06 2.64
C PHE A 323 19.55 6.78 2.88
N ALA A 324 18.56 6.54 2.03
CA ALA A 324 17.73 5.35 2.12
C ALA A 324 17.27 4.87 0.75
N LEU A 325 17.18 3.55 0.61
CA LEU A 325 16.86 2.86 -0.64
C LEU A 325 15.53 2.13 -0.53
N LEU A 326 14.82 2.04 -1.65
CA LEU A 326 13.62 1.23 -1.86
C LEU A 326 13.93 0.13 -2.89
N PRO A 327 13.22 -1.00 -2.83
CA PRO A 327 13.39 -2.05 -3.82
C PRO A 327 13.01 -1.55 -5.22
N PRO A 328 13.51 -2.22 -6.27
CA PRO A 328 13.10 -1.94 -7.63
C PRO A 328 11.58 -2.03 -7.82
N LYS A 329 11.00 -1.06 -8.54
CA LYS A 329 9.54 -1.02 -8.77
C LYS A 329 9.14 -1.53 -10.15
N PHE A 330 9.86 -1.13 -11.21
CA PHE A 330 9.52 -1.43 -12.61
C PHE A 330 10.63 -2.22 -13.31
N ASP A 331 11.84 -1.67 -13.31
CA ASP A 331 13.03 -2.39 -13.75
C ASP A 331 13.63 -3.14 -12.56
N PRO A 332 13.68 -4.49 -12.57
CA PRO A 332 14.21 -5.29 -11.46
C PRO A 332 15.69 -5.02 -11.14
N ALA A 333 16.46 -4.41 -12.04
CA ALA A 333 17.88 -4.09 -11.83
C ALA A 333 18.14 -2.64 -11.36
N CYS A 334 17.07 -1.83 -11.19
CA CYS A 334 17.16 -0.41 -10.84
C CYS A 334 16.65 -0.16 -9.41
N VAL A 335 17.55 0.12 -8.48
CA VAL A 335 17.17 0.46 -7.10
C VAL A 335 16.68 1.91 -7.01
N TYR A 336 15.75 2.22 -6.11
CA TYR A 336 15.24 3.58 -5.95
C TYR A 336 15.87 4.27 -4.73
N LEU A 337 16.61 5.37 -4.94
CA LEU A 337 17.09 6.26 -3.88
C LEU A 337 15.92 7.10 -3.36
N MET A 338 15.35 6.66 -2.24
CA MET A 338 14.14 7.22 -1.63
C MET A 338 14.38 8.54 -0.92
N SER A 339 15.51 8.65 -0.24
CA SER A 339 15.84 9.82 0.55
C SER A 339 17.34 9.97 0.62
N ASP A 340 17.82 11.20 0.60
CA ASP A 340 19.21 11.51 0.87
C ASP A 340 19.33 12.97 1.34
N PHE A 341 19.88 13.16 2.54
CA PHE A 341 19.94 14.47 3.18
C PHE A 341 21.20 14.59 4.06
N PRO A 342 21.81 15.78 4.12
CA PRO A 342 22.85 16.06 5.11
C PRO A 342 22.23 16.13 6.52
N VAL A 343 23.02 15.81 7.54
CA VAL A 343 22.62 16.05 8.93
C VAL A 343 23.34 17.28 9.48
N SER A 344 22.69 17.96 10.43
CA SER A 344 23.23 19.13 11.13
C SER A 344 23.61 20.30 10.20
N TRP A 345 24.13 21.37 10.80
CA TRP A 345 24.72 22.50 10.08
C TRP A 345 26.18 22.23 9.76
N SER A 346 26.60 22.56 8.56
CA SER A 346 27.99 22.49 8.11
C SER A 346 28.37 23.72 7.31
N ARG A 347 29.68 24.03 7.27
CA ARG A 347 30.22 25.09 6.41
C ARG A 347 30.09 24.78 4.92
N TYR A 348 29.93 23.52 4.52
CA TYR A 348 29.92 23.10 3.11
C TYR A 348 28.52 23.23 2.49
N ARG A 349 28.34 24.16 1.54
CA ARG A 349 27.04 24.39 0.88
C ARG A 349 26.57 23.20 0.06
N ARG A 350 27.50 22.37 -0.43
CA ARG A 350 27.23 21.23 -1.32
C ARG A 350 27.35 19.87 -0.63
N LEU A 351 27.23 19.82 0.69
CA LEU A 351 27.32 18.56 1.45
C LEU A 351 26.30 17.51 0.98
N SER A 352 25.10 17.92 0.57
CA SER A 352 24.07 17.00 0.07
C SER A 352 24.54 16.17 -1.14
N LYS A 353 25.48 16.69 -1.95
CA LYS A 353 26.04 15.94 -3.09
C LYS A 353 26.93 14.79 -2.65
N LEU A 354 27.63 14.93 -1.53
CA LEU A 354 28.42 13.84 -0.94
C LEU A 354 27.51 12.67 -0.55
N ILE A 355 26.32 12.96 -0.03
CA ILE A 355 25.36 11.94 0.39
C ILE A 355 24.81 11.16 -0.81
N VAL A 356 24.53 11.85 -1.92
CA VAL A 356 24.19 11.19 -3.19
C VAL A 356 25.34 10.30 -3.66
N LEU A 357 26.57 10.81 -3.69
CA LEU A 357 27.74 10.04 -4.12
C LEU A 357 27.99 8.81 -3.25
N ALA A 358 27.77 8.91 -1.94
CA ALA A 358 27.80 7.76 -1.03
C ALA A 358 26.71 6.73 -1.39
N GLY A 359 25.49 7.20 -1.68
CA GLY A 359 24.40 6.34 -2.12
C GLY A 359 24.64 5.63 -3.46
N LEU A 360 25.46 6.21 -4.36
CA LEU A 360 25.86 5.63 -5.66
C LEU A 360 27.06 4.68 -5.60
N SER A 361 27.69 4.52 -4.43
CA SER A 361 28.96 3.80 -4.28
C SER A 361 28.84 2.28 -4.45
N LYS A 362 30.00 1.61 -4.66
CA LYS A 362 30.14 0.15 -4.71
C LYS A 362 29.64 -0.51 -3.42
N GLU A 363 29.96 0.10 -2.28
CA GLU A 363 29.62 -0.35 -0.95
C GLU A 363 28.11 -0.26 -0.71
N SER A 364 27.48 0.84 -1.15
CA SER A 364 26.02 0.98 -1.16
C SER A 364 25.36 -0.09 -2.04
N ARG A 365 25.91 -0.34 -3.26
CA ARG A 365 25.41 -1.40 -4.15
C ARG A 365 25.50 -2.76 -3.51
N GLN A 366 26.64 -3.11 -2.91
CA GLN A 366 26.82 -4.39 -2.22
C GLN A 366 25.85 -4.56 -1.04
N LEU A 367 25.48 -3.48 -0.34
CA LEU A 367 24.43 -3.54 0.69
C LEU A 367 23.06 -3.84 0.07
N ALA A 368 22.69 -3.14 -1.01
CA ALA A 368 21.43 -3.36 -1.71
C ALA A 368 21.32 -4.77 -2.29
N GLU A 369 22.35 -5.25 -2.98
CA GLU A 369 22.38 -6.58 -3.60
C GLU A 369 22.28 -7.70 -2.56
N ARG A 370 22.93 -7.54 -1.40
CA ARG A 370 22.82 -8.50 -0.29
C ARG A 370 21.41 -8.55 0.29
N SER A 371 20.76 -7.39 0.44
CA SER A 371 19.39 -7.34 0.99
C SER A 371 18.34 -7.89 0.03
N LEU A 372 18.55 -7.76 -1.28
CA LEU A 372 17.58 -8.15 -2.31
C LEU A 372 17.87 -9.51 -2.95
N ALA A 373 19.04 -10.10 -2.67
CA ALA A 373 19.55 -11.30 -3.34
C ALA A 373 19.51 -11.17 -4.89
N HIS A 374 19.74 -9.97 -5.40
CA HIS A 374 19.66 -9.65 -6.82
C HIS A 374 20.73 -8.65 -7.23
N ARG A 375 21.23 -8.75 -8.47
CA ARG A 375 22.23 -7.82 -9.01
C ARG A 375 21.58 -6.51 -9.40
N MET A 376 22.23 -5.40 -9.06
CA MET A 376 21.73 -4.05 -9.35
C MET A 376 22.70 -3.36 -10.30
N THR A 377 22.20 -2.82 -11.40
CA THR A 377 23.02 -2.16 -12.42
C THR A 377 22.82 -0.66 -12.43
N SER A 378 21.63 -0.19 -12.05
CA SER A 378 21.27 1.22 -12.05
C SER A 378 20.57 1.62 -10.75
N ILE A 379 20.46 2.93 -10.59
CA ILE A 379 19.80 3.59 -9.47
C ILE A 379 19.07 4.82 -9.98
N CYS A 380 17.86 5.04 -9.48
CA CYS A 380 17.05 6.20 -9.84
C CYS A 380 16.53 6.96 -8.61
N THR A 381 16.13 8.21 -8.79
CA THR A 381 15.50 9.03 -7.75
C THR A 381 14.53 10.04 -8.33
N THR A 382 13.65 10.56 -7.49
CA THR A 382 12.76 11.68 -7.82
C THR A 382 13.11 12.90 -6.98
N ALA A 383 13.24 14.04 -7.64
CA ALA A 383 13.47 15.34 -7.02
C ALA A 383 12.29 16.28 -7.32
N PHE A 384 11.82 16.99 -6.30
CA PHE A 384 10.84 18.06 -6.44
C PHE A 384 11.55 19.42 -6.44
N SER A 385 11.20 20.30 -7.38
CA SER A 385 11.91 21.55 -7.62
C SER A 385 11.06 22.53 -8.43
N ASP A 386 11.18 23.83 -8.13
CA ASP A 386 10.58 24.88 -8.98
C ASP A 386 11.41 25.20 -10.22
N ARG A 387 12.64 24.71 -10.26
CA ARG A 387 13.52 24.79 -11.42
C ARG A 387 13.42 23.53 -12.28
N PRO A 388 13.59 23.63 -13.61
CA PRO A 388 13.53 22.49 -14.53
C PRO A 388 14.69 21.49 -14.36
N ASN A 389 15.67 21.80 -13.52
CA ASN A 389 16.78 20.93 -13.15
C ASN A 389 17.11 21.09 -11.66
N SER A 390 17.36 19.98 -10.97
CA SER A 390 17.85 19.97 -9.60
C SER A 390 19.30 20.41 -9.53
N ALA A 391 19.62 21.38 -8.67
CA ALA A 391 21.00 21.80 -8.38
C ALA A 391 21.83 20.69 -7.71
N LYS A 392 21.15 19.72 -7.10
CA LYS A 392 21.74 18.60 -6.38
C LYS A 392 22.10 17.44 -7.31
N TYR A 393 21.14 17.00 -8.13
CA TYR A 393 21.31 15.83 -9.01
C TYR A 393 21.75 16.20 -10.42
N GLY A 394 21.21 17.28 -10.98
CA GLY A 394 21.40 17.62 -12.40
C GLY A 394 22.73 18.28 -12.75
N ARG A 395 23.54 18.70 -11.76
CA ARG A 395 24.87 19.29 -11.99
C ARG A 395 25.88 18.77 -10.97
N GLY A 396 26.85 17.99 -11.42
CA GLY A 396 28.03 17.63 -10.63
C GLY A 396 28.04 16.24 -9.98
N ILE A 397 27.06 15.39 -10.30
CA ILE A 397 27.10 13.95 -10.02
C ILE A 397 27.33 13.21 -11.35
N PRO A 398 28.54 12.70 -11.63
CA PRO A 398 28.84 12.04 -12.89
C PRO A 398 27.93 10.83 -13.15
N GLY A 399 27.42 10.70 -14.37
CA GLY A 399 26.57 9.57 -14.78
C GLY A 399 25.10 9.64 -14.36
N PHE A 400 24.73 10.53 -13.43
CA PHE A 400 23.36 10.66 -12.94
C PHE A 400 22.59 11.72 -13.75
N LYS A 401 21.78 11.27 -14.70
CA LYS A 401 21.15 12.11 -15.73
C LYS A 401 19.65 12.25 -15.50
N LEU A 402 19.09 13.38 -15.91
CA LEU A 402 17.64 13.59 -15.94
C LEU A 402 17.04 12.70 -17.03
N THR A 403 16.10 11.83 -16.67
CA THR A 403 15.41 10.91 -17.59
C THR A 403 13.93 11.26 -17.78
N GLY A 404 13.32 11.97 -16.83
CA GLY A 404 11.91 12.35 -16.90
C GLY A 404 11.62 13.67 -16.19
N ARG A 405 10.58 14.36 -16.66
CA ARG A 405 10.04 15.58 -16.06
C ARG A 405 8.52 15.56 -16.14
N THR A 406 7.86 15.87 -15.03
CA THR A 406 6.39 15.99 -14.93
C THR A 406 6.02 17.36 -14.36
N GLU A 407 5.01 18.00 -14.95
CA GLU A 407 4.44 19.30 -14.55
C GLU A 407 2.91 19.22 -14.73
N PRO A 408 2.09 19.55 -13.70
CA PRO A 408 2.51 19.93 -12.35
C PRO A 408 3.14 18.75 -11.59
N ALA A 409 3.95 19.05 -10.57
CA ALA A 409 4.48 18.00 -9.70
C ALA A 409 3.36 17.37 -8.85
N ALA A 410 3.47 16.06 -8.58
CA ALA A 410 2.47 15.34 -7.82
C ALA A 410 2.45 15.67 -6.32
N ASP A 411 3.41 16.46 -5.81
CA ASP A 411 3.46 16.86 -4.41
C ASP A 411 2.57 18.07 -4.08
N GLY A 412 2.03 18.74 -5.10
CA GLY A 412 1.16 19.91 -4.94
C GLY A 412 1.87 21.15 -4.39
N VAL A 413 3.20 21.13 -4.27
CA VAL A 413 4.00 22.24 -3.71
C VAL A 413 4.95 22.79 -4.76
N HIS A 414 5.64 21.93 -5.49
CA HIS A 414 6.65 22.36 -6.45
C HIS A 414 6.09 22.33 -7.88
N ARG A 415 6.72 23.12 -8.75
CA ARG A 415 6.36 23.13 -10.18
C ARG A 415 6.72 21.83 -10.90
N TYR A 416 7.92 21.30 -10.67
CA TYR A 416 8.45 20.13 -11.38
C TYR A 416 8.69 18.94 -10.48
N GLN A 417 8.34 17.77 -10.99
CA GLN A 417 8.83 16.48 -10.53
C GLN A 417 9.85 15.95 -11.54
N LEU A 418 11.09 15.76 -11.09
CA LEU A 418 12.25 15.43 -11.93
C LEU A 418 12.74 14.02 -11.59
N GLN A 419 12.82 13.15 -12.59
CA GLN A 419 13.38 11.80 -12.45
C GLN A 419 14.82 11.78 -12.93
N TYR A 420 15.71 11.24 -12.08
CA TYR A 420 17.11 11.05 -12.39
C TYR A 420 17.47 9.58 -12.31
N GLU A 421 18.34 9.14 -13.21
CA GLU A 421 18.85 7.77 -13.25
C GLU A 421 20.34 7.76 -13.62
N GLY A 422 21.08 6.79 -13.11
CA GLY A 422 22.45 6.56 -13.50
C GLY A 422 22.98 5.19 -13.11
N PRO A 423 24.23 4.89 -13.47
CA PRO A 423 24.88 3.63 -13.16
C PRO A 423 25.12 3.50 -11.65
N TYR A 424 24.99 2.28 -11.13
CA TYR A 424 25.13 2.01 -9.70
C TYR A 424 26.42 1.25 -9.38
N GLY A 425 27.21 1.76 -8.42
CA GLY A 425 28.42 1.10 -7.96
C GLY A 425 29.62 1.26 -8.90
N GLU A 426 29.72 2.37 -9.64
CA GLU A 426 30.91 2.66 -10.46
C GLU A 426 32.12 3.05 -9.61
N ARG A 427 31.89 3.69 -8.45
CA ARG A 427 32.94 4.29 -7.60
C ARG A 427 32.89 3.70 -6.19
N THR A 428 34.05 3.58 -5.55
CA THR A 428 34.16 3.31 -4.11
C THR A 428 33.76 4.54 -3.30
N LEU A 429 33.57 4.39 -1.99
CA LEU A 429 33.37 5.51 -1.09
C LEU A 429 34.57 6.46 -1.07
N ALA A 430 35.79 5.93 -1.16
CA ALA A 430 37.01 6.74 -1.22
C ALA A 430 37.02 7.61 -2.49
N GLU A 431 36.76 7.02 -3.66
CA GLU A 431 36.69 7.76 -4.94
C GLU A 431 35.56 8.79 -4.95
N ALA A 432 34.42 8.47 -4.32
CA ALA A 432 33.29 9.40 -4.16
C ALA A 432 33.65 10.60 -3.27
N LEU A 433 34.38 10.38 -2.17
CA LEU A 433 34.82 11.44 -1.26
C LEU A 433 35.84 12.35 -1.95
N GLU A 434 36.82 11.78 -2.65
CA GLU A 434 37.83 12.55 -3.40
C GLU A 434 37.20 13.40 -4.51
N LEU A 435 36.26 12.83 -5.27
CA LEU A 435 35.50 13.58 -6.26
C LEU A 435 34.75 14.77 -5.63
N TRP A 436 34.15 14.56 -4.47
CA TRP A 436 33.44 15.63 -3.76
C TRP A 436 34.39 16.70 -3.25
N ARG A 437 35.53 16.31 -2.66
CA ARG A 437 36.60 17.24 -2.23
C ARG A 437 37.06 18.12 -3.39
N ALA A 438 37.36 17.50 -4.53
CA ALA A 438 37.86 18.20 -5.71
C ALA A 438 36.85 19.18 -6.33
N ARG A 439 35.55 18.86 -6.34
CA ARG A 439 34.55 19.61 -7.13
C ARG A 439 33.55 20.42 -6.31
N HIS A 440 33.37 20.09 -5.04
CA HIS A 440 32.24 20.58 -4.25
C HIS A 440 32.64 21.12 -2.87
N ALA A 441 33.76 20.67 -2.29
CA ALA A 441 34.17 21.10 -0.95
C ALA A 441 34.63 22.57 -0.86
N GLY A 442 35.07 23.17 -1.97
CA GLY A 442 35.47 24.58 -2.01
C GLY A 442 34.32 25.59 -1.87
N ASP A 443 33.06 25.16 -2.01
CA ASP A 443 31.88 26.01 -1.85
C ASP A 443 31.45 26.06 -0.37
N ILE A 444 32.07 26.99 0.36
CA ILE A 444 31.93 27.16 1.81
C ILE A 444 31.04 28.38 2.11
N ARG A 445 30.26 28.31 3.19
CA ARG A 445 29.52 29.44 3.74
C ARG A 445 30.51 30.39 4.44
N GLU A 446 30.55 31.65 4.03
CA GLU A 446 31.18 32.72 4.82
C GLU A 446 30.45 32.80 6.17
N GLN A 447 31.23 32.97 7.24
CA GLN A 447 30.73 32.98 8.62
C GLN A 447 29.91 34.24 8.91
#